data_AF-A0A7V9TYY2-F1
#
_entry.id   AF-A0A7V9TYY2-F1
#
_cell.length_a   1.000
_cell.length_b   1.000
_cell.length_c   1.000
_cell.angle_alpha   90.00
_cell.angle_beta   90.00
_cell.angle_gamma   90.00
#
_symmetry.space_group_name_H-M   'P 1'
#
loop_
_entity.id
_entity.type
_entity.pdbx_description
1 polymer ?
#
loop_
_entity_poly.entity_id
_entity_poly.type
_entity_poly.pdbx_seq_one_letter_code
_entity_poly.pdbx_strand_id
1 'polypeptide(L)'
;MPSKEMQIFITRAFDDPSVDVRNAAARALYALQPDRAASFTRALREGTPDRRRKIGHALASSGLAANAVGSLTGESREKTYDAFSLLFLMAKAGEVQPLIQAIDDYPNVEVRIAVVKLLALSGQPDVVPAFRRLAVRGSLPSEVRSAVMEAIYQISSQARENASSAA
;
A
#
# COMPACT_ATOMS: atom_id res chain seq x y z
N MET A 1 -15.27 20.11 19.47
CA MET A 1 -14.29 19.67 18.45
C MET A 1 -13.32 18.69 19.09
N PRO A 2 -13.55 17.36 19.05
CA PRO A 2 -12.67 16.36 19.65
C PRO A 2 -11.66 15.75 18.65
N SER A 3 -11.43 16.37 17.49
CA SER A 3 -10.78 15.69 16.35
C SER A 3 -9.29 15.45 16.52
N LYS A 4 -8.54 16.37 17.13
CA LYS A 4 -7.07 16.26 17.23
C LYS A 4 -6.62 15.33 18.35
N GLU A 5 -7.25 15.42 19.53
CA GLU A 5 -6.94 14.55 20.66
C GLU A 5 -7.30 13.09 20.35
N MET A 6 -8.47 12.85 19.76
CA MET A 6 -8.88 11.51 19.33
C MET A 6 -7.89 10.91 18.30
N GLN A 7 -7.42 11.72 17.35
CA GLN A 7 -6.41 11.28 16.38
C GLN A 7 -5.07 10.91 17.04
N ILE A 8 -4.64 11.67 18.06
CA ILE A 8 -3.43 11.37 18.83
C ILE A 8 -3.59 10.04 19.58
N PHE A 9 -4.73 9.81 20.24
CA PHE A 9 -4.99 8.56 20.95
C PHE A 9 -5.01 7.35 20.01
N ILE A 10 -5.68 7.46 18.87
CA ILE A 10 -5.70 6.40 17.86
C ILE A 10 -4.29 6.14 17.32
N THR A 11 -3.51 7.19 17.06
CA THR A 11 -2.14 7.02 16.54
C THR A 11 -1.22 6.35 17.56
N ARG A 12 -1.39 6.62 18.85
CA ARG A 12 -0.63 5.93 19.93
C ARG A 12 -1.00 4.46 20.05
N ALA A 13 -2.24 4.09 19.76
CA ALA A 13 -2.68 2.70 19.79
C ALA A 13 -1.95 1.80 18.77
N PHE A 14 -1.29 2.36 17.76
CA PHE A 14 -0.39 1.59 16.89
C PHE A 14 0.86 1.06 17.60
N ASP A 15 1.23 1.60 18.76
CA ASP A 15 2.38 1.10 19.53
C ASP A 15 2.01 -0.05 20.48
N ASP A 16 0.71 -0.35 20.61
CA ASP A 16 0.20 -1.39 21.50
C ASP A 16 0.76 -2.78 21.11
N PRO A 17 1.14 -3.63 22.08
CA PRO A 17 1.64 -4.98 21.79
C PRO A 17 0.61 -5.87 21.09
N SER A 18 -0.69 -5.66 21.32
CA SER A 18 -1.77 -6.45 20.72
C SER A 18 -2.02 -6.07 19.26
N VAL A 19 -1.96 -7.06 18.37
CA VAL A 19 -2.32 -6.90 16.95
C VAL A 19 -3.76 -6.41 16.81
N ASP A 20 -4.68 -6.89 17.64
CA ASP A 20 -6.09 -6.53 17.56
C ASP A 20 -6.34 -5.06 17.90
N VAL A 21 -5.60 -4.52 18.87
CA VAL A 21 -5.65 -3.08 19.22
C VAL A 21 -5.13 -2.24 18.06
N ARG A 22 -4.01 -2.64 17.45
CA ARG A 22 -3.47 -1.95 16.27
C ARG A 22 -4.43 -2.00 15.07
N ASN A 23 -5.10 -3.13 14.86
CA ASN A 23 -6.10 -3.30 13.81
C ASN A 23 -7.35 -2.45 14.06
N ALA A 24 -7.79 -2.36 15.31
CA ALA A 24 -8.86 -1.45 15.72
C ALA A 24 -8.45 0.01 15.50
N ALA A 25 -7.20 0.38 15.79
CA ALA A 25 -6.68 1.72 15.53
C ALA A 25 -6.70 2.06 14.03
N ALA A 26 -6.30 1.14 13.15
CA ALA A 26 -6.39 1.33 11.70
C ALA A 26 -7.83 1.58 11.24
N ARG A 27 -8.78 0.75 11.68
CA ARG A 27 -10.21 0.91 11.34
C ARG A 27 -10.79 2.22 11.89
N ALA A 28 -10.45 2.57 13.13
CA ALA A 28 -10.88 3.81 13.74
C ALA A 28 -10.34 5.04 12.99
N LEU A 29 -9.04 5.03 12.63
CA LEU A 29 -8.42 6.12 11.88
C LEU A 29 -9.05 6.27 10.49
N TYR A 30 -9.34 5.15 9.82
CA TYR A 30 -10.01 5.10 8.53
C TYR A 30 -11.46 5.63 8.60
N ALA A 31 -12.16 5.41 9.71
CA ALA A 31 -13.53 5.89 9.90
C ALA A 31 -13.63 7.35 10.35
N LEU A 32 -12.58 7.89 10.98
CA LEU A 32 -12.64 9.19 11.67
C LEU A 32 -12.68 10.40 10.71
N GLN A 33 -12.04 10.31 9.53
CA GLN A 33 -11.90 11.45 8.63
C GLN A 33 -12.51 11.19 7.25
N PRO A 34 -13.15 12.22 6.64
CA PRO A 34 -13.52 12.18 5.23
C PRO A 34 -12.29 11.97 4.35
N ASP A 35 -11.18 12.63 4.68
CA ASP A 35 -9.87 12.43 4.03
C ASP A 35 -9.04 11.39 4.79
N ARG A 36 -9.27 10.13 4.41
CA ARG A 36 -8.65 8.95 5.02
C ARG A 36 -7.14 8.94 4.79
N ALA A 37 -6.72 9.29 3.57
CA ALA A 37 -5.32 9.29 3.18
C ALA A 37 -4.50 10.33 3.96
N ALA A 38 -5.06 11.52 4.20
CA ALA A 38 -4.39 12.55 4.99
C ALA A 38 -4.12 12.10 6.44
N SER A 39 -5.07 11.38 7.05
CA SER A 39 -4.91 10.85 8.41
C SER A 39 -3.75 9.86 8.52
N PHE A 40 -3.68 8.88 7.62
CA PHE A 40 -2.57 7.92 7.62
C PHE A 40 -1.24 8.59 7.23
N THR A 41 -1.26 9.55 6.30
CA THR A 41 -0.06 10.33 5.93
C THR A 41 0.52 11.05 7.14
N ARG A 42 -0.32 11.67 7.97
CA ARG A 42 0.12 12.33 9.21
C ARG A 42 0.70 11.32 10.20
N ALA A 43 -0.02 10.23 10.47
CA ALA A 43 0.42 9.19 11.40
C ALA A 43 1.77 8.56 10.99
N LEU A 44 1.98 8.35 9.69
CA LEU A 44 3.25 7.85 9.15
C LEU A 44 4.37 8.90 9.27
N ARG A 45 4.09 10.16 8.94
CA ARG A 45 5.08 11.25 9.03
C ARG A 45 5.60 11.43 10.46
N GLU A 46 4.69 11.47 11.43
CA GLU A 46 4.97 11.69 12.86
C GLU A 46 5.43 10.42 13.59
N GLY A 47 5.24 9.25 12.99
CA GLY A 47 5.62 7.96 13.57
C GLY A 47 7.13 7.69 13.51
N THR A 48 7.64 6.97 14.51
CA THR A 48 8.96 6.35 14.48
C THR A 48 9.02 5.28 13.37
N PRO A 49 10.21 4.84 12.93
CA PRO A 49 10.32 3.75 11.95
C PRO A 49 9.56 2.48 12.37
N ASP A 50 9.59 2.14 13.66
CA ASP A 50 8.82 1.01 14.21
C ASP A 50 7.31 1.23 14.10
N ARG A 51 6.80 2.40 14.53
CA ARG A 51 5.38 2.73 14.40
C ARG A 51 4.91 2.73 12.96
N ARG A 52 5.73 3.21 12.01
CA ARG A 52 5.39 3.18 10.58
C ARG A 52 5.14 1.76 10.08
N ARG A 53 6.02 0.81 10.43
CA ARG A 53 5.82 -0.61 10.10
C ARG A 53 4.55 -1.16 10.75
N LYS A 54 4.31 -0.85 12.03
CA LYS A 54 3.09 -1.26 12.75
C LYS A 54 1.81 -0.71 12.10
N ILE A 55 1.83 0.53 11.60
CA ILE A 55 0.72 1.11 10.83
C ILE A 55 0.51 0.33 9.53
N GLY A 56 1.56 0.08 8.76
CA GLY A 56 1.48 -0.73 7.54
C GLY A 56 0.88 -2.11 7.80
N HIS A 57 1.40 -2.80 8.84
CA HIS A 57 0.94 -4.13 9.19
C HIS A 57 -0.52 -4.12 9.64
N ALA A 58 -0.95 -3.09 10.35
CA ALA A 58 -2.35 -2.93 10.75
C ALA A 58 -3.27 -2.65 9.54
N LEU A 59 -2.81 -1.88 8.55
CA LEU A 59 -3.54 -1.71 7.29
C LEU A 59 -3.74 -3.04 6.56
N ALA A 60 -2.70 -3.86 6.50
CA ALA A 60 -2.74 -5.19 5.91
C ALA A 60 -3.68 -6.15 6.66
N SER A 61 -3.53 -6.27 7.97
CA SER A 61 -4.21 -7.28 8.79
C SER A 61 -5.60 -6.88 9.31
N SER A 62 -5.97 -5.59 9.24
CA SER A 62 -7.31 -5.12 9.63
C SER A 62 -8.43 -5.41 8.61
N GLY A 63 -8.06 -5.87 7.40
CA GLY A 63 -8.96 -6.05 6.26
C GLY A 63 -9.13 -4.80 5.39
N LEU A 64 -8.60 -3.64 5.81
CA LEU A 64 -8.68 -2.40 5.04
C LEU A 64 -7.96 -2.51 3.69
N ALA A 65 -6.78 -3.14 3.66
CA ALA A 65 -6.05 -3.35 2.41
C ALA A 65 -6.83 -4.24 1.42
N ALA A 66 -7.42 -5.34 1.90
CA ALA A 66 -8.23 -6.22 1.05
C ALA A 66 -9.43 -5.49 0.44
N ASN A 67 -10.15 -4.69 1.25
CA ASN A 67 -11.26 -3.87 0.78
C ASN A 67 -10.81 -2.80 -0.24
N ALA A 68 -9.64 -2.19 -0.01
CA ALA A 68 -9.08 -1.20 -0.92
C ALA A 68 -8.66 -1.83 -2.26
N VAL A 69 -8.08 -3.04 -2.27
CA VAL A 69 -7.74 -3.75 -3.52
C VAL A 69 -8.98 -3.93 -4.40
N GLY A 70 -10.10 -4.36 -3.81
CA GLY A 70 -11.36 -4.49 -4.56
C GLY A 70 -11.98 -3.18 -5.05
N SER A 71 -11.52 -2.04 -4.53
CA SER A 71 -11.98 -0.71 -4.91
C SER A 71 -11.08 -0.02 -5.96
N LEU A 72 -9.99 -0.65 -6.41
CA LEU A 72 -9.05 -0.07 -7.38
C LEU A 72 -9.63 0.12 -8.79
N THR A 73 -10.69 -0.61 -9.13
CA THR A 73 -11.39 -0.51 -10.42
C THR A 73 -12.87 -0.18 -10.22
N GLY A 74 -13.20 0.49 -9.11
CA GLY A 74 -14.57 0.76 -8.69
C GLY A 74 -15.27 1.89 -9.46
N GLU A 75 -16.56 2.05 -9.20
CA GLU A 75 -17.48 2.93 -9.93
C GLU A 75 -17.27 4.44 -9.67
N SER A 76 -16.66 4.80 -8.53
CA SER A 76 -16.41 6.21 -8.17
C SER A 76 -14.92 6.52 -8.15
N ARG A 77 -14.54 7.60 -8.85
CA ARG A 77 -13.18 8.14 -8.85
C ARG A 77 -12.66 8.45 -7.45
N GLU A 78 -13.54 8.91 -6.55
CA GLU A 78 -13.19 9.19 -5.16
C GLU A 78 -12.81 7.91 -4.41
N LYS A 79 -13.64 6.85 -4.51
CA LYS A 79 -13.36 5.56 -3.87
C LYS A 79 -12.07 4.92 -4.40
N THR A 80 -11.84 5.02 -5.72
CA THR A 80 -10.62 4.52 -6.35
C THR A 80 -9.38 5.29 -5.85
N TYR A 81 -9.49 6.62 -5.71
CA TYR A 81 -8.40 7.46 -5.20
C TYR A 81 -8.08 7.15 -3.73
N ASP A 82 -9.10 7.00 -2.88
CA ASP A 82 -8.96 6.60 -1.48
C ASP A 82 -8.25 5.24 -1.36
N ALA A 83 -8.71 4.26 -2.13
CA ALA A 83 -8.15 2.92 -2.17
C ALA A 83 -6.68 2.94 -2.61
N PHE A 84 -6.39 3.63 -3.71
CA PHE A 84 -5.03 3.80 -4.20
C PHE A 84 -4.13 4.43 -3.14
N SER A 85 -4.58 5.54 -2.54
CA SER A 85 -3.80 6.27 -1.54
C SER A 85 -3.51 5.43 -0.31
N LEU A 86 -4.49 4.67 0.19
CA LEU A 86 -4.31 3.78 1.34
C LEU A 86 -3.28 2.68 1.06
N LEU A 87 -3.42 1.99 -0.08
CA LEU A 87 -2.51 0.92 -0.48
C LEU A 87 -1.10 1.45 -0.77
N PHE A 88 -0.99 2.64 -1.34
CA PHE A 88 0.28 3.32 -1.57
C PHE A 88 0.98 3.65 -0.25
N LEU A 89 0.25 4.14 0.76
CA LEU A 89 0.79 4.42 2.09
C LEU A 89 1.22 3.13 2.81
N MET A 90 0.44 2.06 2.69
CA MET A 90 0.81 0.73 3.21
C MET A 90 2.11 0.24 2.55
N ALA A 91 2.22 0.35 1.22
CA ALA A 91 3.44 0.02 0.51
C ALA A 91 4.60 0.86 1.05
N LYS A 92 4.47 2.20 1.13
CA LYS A 92 5.51 3.09 1.66
C LYS A 92 5.92 2.81 3.11
N ALA A 93 5.07 2.13 3.88
CA ALA A 93 5.38 1.65 5.22
C ALA A 93 6.20 0.34 5.23
N GLY A 94 6.51 -0.22 4.06
CA GLY A 94 7.26 -1.46 3.86
C GLY A 94 6.39 -2.71 3.69
N GLU A 95 5.06 -2.56 3.72
CA GLU A 95 4.13 -3.67 3.69
C GLU A 95 3.61 -3.90 2.26
N VAL A 96 4.39 -4.67 1.50
CA VAL A 96 4.11 -4.94 0.08
C VAL A 96 3.59 -6.36 -0.17
N GLN A 97 3.79 -7.31 0.77
CA GLN A 97 3.39 -8.71 0.57
C GLN A 97 1.90 -8.90 0.26
N PRO A 98 0.95 -8.20 0.93
CA PRO A 98 -0.46 -8.29 0.57
C PRO A 98 -0.75 -7.86 -0.88
N LEU A 99 0.01 -6.89 -1.40
CA LEU A 99 -0.11 -6.42 -2.77
C LEU A 99 0.50 -7.42 -3.76
N ILE A 100 1.64 -8.04 -3.42
CA ILE A 100 2.22 -9.12 -4.21
C ILE A 100 1.25 -10.31 -4.31
N GLN A 101 0.60 -10.67 -3.20
CA GLN A 101 -0.41 -11.73 -3.19
C GLN A 101 -1.59 -11.36 -4.10
N ALA A 102 -2.12 -10.14 -3.99
CA ALA A 102 -3.20 -9.67 -4.85
C ALA A 102 -2.84 -9.69 -6.35
N ILE A 103 -1.58 -9.45 -6.72
CA ILE A 103 -1.14 -9.61 -8.12
C ILE A 103 -1.19 -11.08 -8.55
N ASP A 104 -1.01 -12.04 -7.64
CA ASP A 104 -0.97 -13.47 -7.96
C ASP A 104 -2.36 -14.09 -8.07
N ASP A 105 -3.26 -13.76 -7.14
CA ASP A 105 -4.52 -14.51 -6.92
C ASP A 105 -5.81 -13.72 -7.16
N TYR A 106 -5.76 -12.39 -7.29
CA TYR A 106 -6.99 -11.62 -7.39
C TYR A 106 -7.75 -11.94 -8.68
N PRO A 107 -9.07 -12.22 -8.66
CA PRO A 107 -9.79 -12.71 -9.84
C PRO A 107 -9.80 -11.74 -11.03
N ASN A 108 -9.83 -10.44 -10.76
CA ASN A 108 -9.95 -9.40 -11.78
C ASN A 108 -8.57 -8.97 -12.29
N VAL A 109 -8.33 -9.14 -13.60
CA VAL A 109 -7.06 -8.79 -14.29
C VAL A 109 -6.73 -7.30 -14.18
N GLU A 110 -7.71 -6.41 -14.32
CA GLU A 110 -7.50 -4.96 -14.23
C GLU A 110 -7.07 -4.54 -12.82
N VAL A 111 -7.65 -5.15 -11.79
CA VAL A 111 -7.22 -4.92 -10.40
C VAL A 111 -5.77 -5.37 -10.21
N ARG A 112 -5.38 -6.54 -10.74
CA ARG A 112 -3.98 -7.01 -10.66
C ARG A 112 -3.02 -6.03 -11.33
N ILE A 113 -3.37 -5.53 -12.53
CA ILE A 113 -2.57 -4.53 -13.25
C ILE A 113 -2.50 -3.22 -12.46
N ALA A 114 -3.60 -2.77 -11.86
CA ALA A 114 -3.61 -1.57 -11.02
C ALA A 114 -2.68 -1.71 -9.81
N VAL A 115 -2.65 -2.87 -9.16
CA VAL A 115 -1.72 -3.15 -8.06
C VAL A 115 -0.26 -3.14 -8.53
N VAL A 116 0.05 -3.72 -9.69
CA VAL A 116 1.40 -3.65 -10.28
C VAL A 116 1.83 -2.20 -10.49
N LYS A 117 0.97 -1.38 -11.11
CA LYS A 117 1.25 0.04 -11.36
C LYS A 117 1.42 0.83 -10.05
N LEU A 118 0.59 0.56 -9.04
CA LEU A 118 0.71 1.18 -7.72
C LEU A 118 2.08 0.89 -7.09
N LEU A 119 2.50 -0.37 -7.10
CA LEU A 119 3.80 -0.78 -6.56
C LEU A 119 4.97 -0.19 -7.35
N ALA A 120 4.87 -0.11 -8.68
CA ALA A 120 5.84 0.59 -9.53
C ALA A 120 5.98 2.07 -9.15
N LEU A 121 4.85 2.76 -8.99
CA LEU A 121 4.79 4.17 -8.56
C LEU A 121 5.30 4.37 -7.13
N SER A 122 5.19 3.36 -6.28
CA SER A 122 5.75 3.43 -4.91
C SER A 122 7.29 3.52 -4.93
N GLY A 123 7.94 3.15 -6.04
CA GLY A 123 9.39 3.32 -6.24
C GLY A 123 10.24 2.50 -5.26
N GLN A 124 9.68 1.45 -4.66
CA GLN A 124 10.42 0.62 -3.71
C GLN A 124 11.25 -0.43 -4.44
N PRO A 125 12.59 -0.38 -4.35
CA PRO A 125 13.46 -1.32 -5.06
C PRO A 125 13.25 -2.77 -4.57
N ASP A 126 12.85 -2.95 -3.31
CA ASP A 126 12.61 -4.25 -2.67
C ASP A 126 11.46 -5.06 -3.32
N VAL A 127 10.64 -4.41 -4.14
CA VAL A 127 9.56 -5.06 -4.90
C VAL A 127 10.10 -5.81 -6.12
N VAL A 128 11.24 -5.40 -6.70
CA VAL A 128 11.77 -5.95 -7.95
C VAL A 128 12.03 -7.46 -7.88
N PRO A 129 12.64 -8.03 -6.81
CA PRO A 129 12.78 -9.47 -6.67
C PRO A 129 11.43 -10.22 -6.69
N ALA A 130 10.39 -9.66 -6.09
CA ALA A 130 9.06 -10.26 -6.11
C ALA A 130 8.44 -10.22 -7.51
N PHE A 131 8.58 -9.11 -8.22
CA PHE A 131 8.15 -8.98 -9.61
C PHE A 131 8.86 -9.96 -10.55
N ARG A 132 10.18 -10.15 -10.39
CA ARG A 132 10.93 -11.14 -11.18
C ARG A 132 10.39 -12.56 -10.99
N ARG A 133 10.04 -12.93 -9.76
CA ARG A 133 9.42 -14.24 -9.46
C ARG A 133 8.04 -14.38 -10.10
N LEU A 134 7.22 -13.31 -10.08
CA LEU A 134 5.91 -13.31 -10.73
C LEU A 134 6.04 -13.43 -12.27
N ALA A 135 7.01 -12.76 -12.87
CA ALA A 135 7.16 -12.69 -14.32
C ALA A 135 7.53 -14.04 -14.97
N VAL A 136 8.27 -14.89 -14.24
CA VAL A 136 8.64 -16.24 -14.68
C VAL A 136 7.56 -17.28 -14.40
N ARG A 137 6.52 -16.93 -13.64
CA ARG A 137 5.45 -17.85 -13.28
C ARG A 137 4.51 -18.06 -14.48
N GLY A 138 4.39 -19.30 -14.94
CA GLY A 138 3.62 -19.65 -16.14
C GLY A 138 2.12 -19.30 -16.06
N SER A 139 1.54 -19.29 -14.86
CA SER A 139 0.11 -19.10 -14.61
C SER A 139 -0.37 -17.64 -14.63
N LEU A 140 0.53 -16.66 -14.71
CA LEU A 140 0.14 -15.24 -14.74
C LEU A 140 -0.44 -14.88 -16.13
N PRO A 141 -1.63 -14.23 -16.19
CA PRO A 141 -2.18 -13.72 -17.46
C PRO A 141 -1.16 -12.85 -18.20
N SER A 142 -1.19 -12.88 -19.53
CA SER A 142 -0.23 -12.18 -20.39
C SER A 142 -0.15 -10.69 -20.10
N GLU A 143 -1.29 -10.05 -19.86
CA GLU A 143 -1.43 -8.63 -19.59
C GLU A 143 -0.78 -8.26 -18.26
N VAL A 144 -1.02 -9.06 -17.22
CA VAL A 144 -0.41 -8.88 -15.90
C VAL A 144 1.10 -9.09 -15.99
N ARG A 145 1.55 -10.11 -16.73
CA ARG A 145 2.98 -10.38 -16.92
C ARG A 145 3.69 -9.22 -17.63
N SER A 146 3.08 -8.68 -18.68
CA SER A 146 3.59 -7.50 -19.38
C SER A 146 3.69 -6.29 -18.46
N ALA A 147 2.65 -6.02 -17.67
CA ALA A 147 2.66 -4.94 -16.68
C ALA A 147 3.78 -5.12 -15.64
N VAL A 148 4.00 -6.36 -15.17
CA VAL A 148 5.10 -6.67 -14.23
C VAL A 148 6.46 -6.41 -14.86
N MET A 149 6.68 -6.81 -16.12
CA MET A 149 7.93 -6.55 -16.83
C MET A 149 8.18 -5.05 -17.04
N GLU A 150 7.14 -4.31 -17.42
CA GLU A 150 7.21 -2.86 -17.55
C GLU A 150 7.58 -2.20 -16.21
N ALA A 151 6.94 -2.62 -15.11
CA ALA A 151 7.23 -2.11 -13.79
C ALA A 151 8.68 -2.38 -13.34
N ILE A 152 9.24 -3.56 -13.64
CA ILE A 152 10.66 -3.87 -13.38
C ILE A 152 11.56 -2.88 -14.12
N TYR A 153 11.25 -2.60 -15.40
CA TYR A 153 12.02 -1.65 -16.20
C TYR A 153 11.92 -0.23 -15.64
N GLN A 154 10.71 0.24 -15.31
CA GLN A 154 10.47 1.57 -14.75
C GLN A 154 11.24 1.78 -13.44
N ILE A 155 11.14 0.85 -12.49
CA ILE A 155 11.85 0.94 -11.20
C ILE A 155 13.37 0.96 -11.43
N SER A 156 13.87 0.12 -12.34
CA SER A 156 15.30 0.06 -12.66
C SER A 156 15.82 1.31 -13.37
N SER A 157 14.99 1.99 -14.18
CA SER A 157 15.34 3.28 -14.79
C SER A 157 15.42 4.38 -13.74
N GLN A 158 14.37 4.50 -12.91
CA GLN A 158 14.31 5.50 -11.83
C GLN A 158 15.48 5.36 -10.85
N ALA A 159 15.86 4.12 -10.51
CA ALA A 159 17.01 3.87 -9.64
C ALA A 159 18.34 4.39 -10.25
N ARG A 160 18.53 4.27 -11.57
CA ARG A 160 19.71 4.77 -12.28
C ARG A 160 19.72 6.29 -12.38
N GLU A 161 18.58 6.88 -12.71
CA GLU A 161 18.41 8.35 -12.80
C GLU A 161 18.70 8.99 -11.44
N ASN A 162 18.11 8.48 -10.36
CA ASN A 162 18.35 9.00 -9.00
C ASN A 162 19.81 8.88 -8.56
N ALA A 163 20.51 7.80 -8.95
CA ALA A 163 21.93 7.64 -8.66
C ALA A 163 22.80 8.67 -9.43
N SER A 164 22.40 9.01 -10.66
CA SER A 164 23.12 10.00 -11.49
C SER A 164 22.89 11.45 -11.04
N SER A 165 21.73 11.78 -10.45
CA SER A 165 21.43 13.12 -9.93
C SER A 165 22.04 13.41 -8.55
N ALA A 166 22.52 12.38 -7.86
CA ALA A 166 23.15 12.49 -6.54
C ALA A 166 24.69 12.51 -6.58
N ALA A 167 25.29 12.36 -7.77
CA ALA A 167 26.73 12.41 -8.03
C ALA A 167 27.14 13.78 -8.59
#